data_AF-A0A444K1R0-F1
#
_entry.id   AF-A0A444K1R0-F1
#
_cell.length_a   1.000
_cell.length_b   1.000
_cell.length_c   1.000
_cell.angle_alpha   90.00
_cell.angle_beta   90.00
_cell.angle_gamma   90.00
#
_symmetry.space_group_name_H-M   'P 1'
#
loop_
_entity.id
_entity.type
_entity.pdbx_description
1 polymer ?
#
loop_
_entity_poly.entity_id
_entity_poly.type
_entity_poly.pdbx_seq_one_letter_code
_entity_poly.pdbx_strand_id
1 'polypeptide(L)' 'PQAGAEPERFEALEFDHFLLQPMDGPARIANTQAAVEFCLANPRWQLSLQTHKQLGIR' A
#
# COMPACT_ATOMS: atom_id res chain seq x y z
N PRO A 1 -7.80 -4.49 -0.61
CA PRO A 1 -8.19 -3.10 -0.24
C PRO A 1 -9.00 -3.10 1.06
N GLN A 2 -8.75 -2.13 1.95
CA GLN A 2 -9.51 -1.98 3.18
C GLN A 2 -10.51 -0.84 3.02
N ALA A 3 -11.79 -1.14 3.22
CA ALA A 3 -12.85 -0.14 3.12
C ALA A 3 -12.60 0.98 4.13
N GLY A 4 -12.66 2.22 3.64
CA GLY A 4 -12.42 3.40 4.46
C GLY A 4 -10.94 3.75 4.64
N ALA A 5 -10.03 3.09 3.93
CA ALA A 5 -8.60 3.40 3.91
C ALA A 5 -8.10 3.68 2.47
N GLU A 6 -8.96 4.27 1.65
CA GLU A 6 -8.62 4.69 0.29
C GLU A 6 -7.52 5.77 0.34
N PRO A 7 -6.43 5.65 -0.47
CA PRO A 7 -5.29 6.56 -0.42
C PRO A 7 -5.67 8.04 -0.53
N GLU A 8 -6.60 8.37 -1.42
CA GLU A 8 -7.05 9.74 -1.74
C GLU A 8 -7.57 10.49 -0.50
N ARG A 9 -8.07 9.76 0.51
CA ARG A 9 -8.58 10.35 1.76
C ARG A 9 -7.47 10.92 2.64
N PHE A 10 -6.23 10.49 2.43
CA PHE A 10 -5.07 10.94 3.19
C PHE A 10 -4.28 12.03 2.47
N GLU A 11 -4.50 12.24 1.17
CA GLU A 11 -3.72 13.18 0.36
C GLU A 11 -3.86 14.66 0.77
N ALA A 12 -4.97 14.99 1.45
CA ALA A 12 -5.23 16.32 1.99
C ALA A 12 -4.53 16.58 3.34
N LEU A 13 -3.93 15.55 3.94
CA LEU A 13 -3.22 15.66 5.21
C LEU A 13 -1.75 16.06 4.96
N GLU A 14 -1.18 16.81 5.89
CA GLU A 14 0.18 17.34 5.80
C GLU A 14 1.22 16.31 6.27
N PHE A 15 1.30 15.16 5.58
CA PHE A 15 2.36 14.17 5.79
C PHE A 15 3.52 14.37 4.81
N ASP A 16 4.75 14.15 5.28
CA ASP A 16 5.95 14.17 4.44
C ASP A 16 6.07 12.93 3.53
N HIS A 17 5.47 11.82 3.95
CA HIS A 17 5.58 10.52 3.27
C HIS A 17 4.22 9.86 3.11
N PHE A 18 3.90 9.48 1.87
CA PHE A 18 2.70 8.72 1.52
C PHE A 18 3.10 7.30 1.15
N LEU A 19 2.77 6.35 2.02
CA LEU A 19 3.16 4.94 1.87
C LEU A 19 1.90 4.11 1.64
N LEU A 20 1.88 3.35 0.55
CA LEU A 20 0.80 2.40 0.28
C LEU A 20 1.30 0.98 0.52
N GLN A 21 0.62 0.25 1.39
CA GLN A 21 0.90 -1.16 1.64
C GLN A 21 -0.19 -2.05 1.05
N PRO A 22 0.17 -3.13 0.36
CA PRO A 22 -0.81 -4.12 -0.05
C PRO A 22 -1.41 -4.80 1.17
N MET A 23 -2.74 -4.91 1.17
CA MET A 23 -3.46 -5.63 2.22
C MET A 23 -3.06 -7.12 2.18
N ASP A 24 -2.67 -7.66 3.33
CA ASP A 24 -2.36 -9.07 3.46
C ASP A 24 -3.62 -9.96 3.45
N GLY A 25 -3.45 -11.27 3.34
CA GLY A 25 -4.54 -12.25 3.36
C GLY A 25 -4.70 -13.01 2.04
N PRO A 26 -5.87 -13.63 1.78
CA PRO A 26 -6.06 -14.54 0.65
C PRO A 26 -5.79 -13.90 -0.72
N ALA A 27 -6.07 -12.60 -0.84
CA ALA A 27 -5.91 -11.84 -2.08
C ALA A 27 -4.56 -11.10 -2.17
N ARG A 28 -3.54 -11.50 -1.40
CA ARG A 28 -2.24 -10.78 -1.31
C ARG A 28 -1.63 -10.46 -2.68
N ILE A 29 -1.60 -11.41 -3.61
CA ILE A 29 -0.99 -11.20 -4.93
C ILE A 29 -1.71 -10.09 -5.69
N ALA A 30 -3.04 -10.17 -5.76
CA ALA A 30 -3.87 -9.16 -6.42
C ALA A 30 -3.74 -7.78 -5.74
N ASN A 31 -3.69 -7.75 -4.40
CA ASN A 31 -3.49 -6.51 -3.64
C ASN A 31 -2.12 -5.89 -3.89
N THR A 32 -1.06 -6.70 -4.02
CA THR A 32 0.29 -6.23 -4.38
C THR A 32 0.30 -5.62 -5.76
N GLN A 33 -0.32 -6.27 -6.74
CA GLN A 33 -0.42 -5.73 -8.10
C GLN A 33 -1.17 -4.40 -8.12
N ALA A 34 -2.33 -4.33 -7.48
CA ALA A 34 -3.12 -3.10 -7.37
C ALA A 34 -2.33 -1.97 -6.67
N ALA A 35 -1.58 -2.27 -5.60
CA ALA A 35 -0.76 -1.29 -4.91
C ALA A 35 0.40 -0.78 -5.79
N VAL A 36 1.04 -1.67 -6.57
CA VAL A 36 2.10 -1.30 -7.53
C VAL A 36 1.52 -0.39 -8.61
N GLU A 37 0.44 -0.78 -9.25
CA GLU A 37 -0.22 0.00 -10.30
C GLU A 37 -0.63 1.39 -9.79
N PHE A 38 -1.18 1.45 -8.58
CA PHE A 38 -1.55 2.71 -7.95
C PHE A 38 -0.34 3.63 -7.72
N CYS A 39 0.77 3.12 -7.16
CA CYS A 39 1.96 3.94 -6.92
C CYS A 39 2.62 4.40 -8.22
N LEU A 40 2.58 3.59 -9.28
CA LEU A 40 3.07 3.98 -10.60
C LEU A 40 2.22 5.11 -11.21
N ALA A 41 0.90 5.06 -11.01
CA ALA A 41 -0.01 6.12 -11.48
C ALA A 41 0.04 7.39 -10.61
N ASN A 42 0.40 7.27 -9.33
CA ASN A 42 0.39 8.34 -8.35
C ASN A 42 1.77 8.46 -7.68
N PRO A 43 2.75 9.13 -8.31
CA PRO A 43 4.15 9.15 -7.87
C PRO A 43 4.39 9.83 -6.50
N ARG A 44 3.37 10.50 -5.95
CA ARG A 44 3.37 10.96 -4.55
C ARG A 44 3.42 9.79 -3.56
N TRP A 45 2.88 8.64 -3.95
CA TRP A 45 2.81 7.43 -3.13
C TRP A 45 3.99 6.49 -3.41
N GLN A 46 4.56 5.94 -2.35
CA GLN A 46 5.60 4.93 -2.42
C GLN A 46 5.06 3.59 -1.94
N LEU A 47 5.42 2.52 -2.66
CA LEU A 47 5.06 1.17 -2.26
C LEU A 47 5.85 0.77 -1.00
N SER A 48 5.14 0.34 0.03
CA SER A 48 5.73 -0.22 1.26
C SER A 48 5.34 -1.68 1.40
N LEU A 49 6.33 -2.55 1.65
CA LEU A 49 6.14 -3.99 1.75
C LEU A 49 6.30 -4.46 3.20
N GLN A 50 5.52 -5.47 3.58
CA GLN A 50 5.65 -6.12 4.89
C GLN A 50 6.79 -7.14 4.84
N THR A 51 8.03 -6.65 4.83
CA THR A 51 9.25 -7.44 4.61
C THR A 51 9.45 -8.53 5.67
N HIS A 52 9.05 -8.31 6.92
CA HIS A 52 9.10 -9.35 7.97
C HIS A 52 8.31 -10.61 7.56
N LYS A 53 7.15 -10.45 6.92
CA LYS A 53 6.35 -11.60 6.43
C LYS A 53 7.01 -12.31 5.26
N GLN A 54 7.73 -11.57 4.41
CA GLN A 54 8.50 -12.16 3.30
C GLN A 54 9.72 -12.93 3.80
N LEU A 55 10.35 -12.46 4.87
CA LEU A 55 11.50 -13.09 5.51
C LEU A 55 11.13 -14.22 6.48
N GLY A 56 9.84 -14.46 6.73
CA GLY A 56 9.37 -15.49 7.66
C GLY A 56 9.47 -15.12 9.14
N ILE A 57 9.64 -13.84 9.45
CA ILE A 57 9.69 -13.29 10.82
C ILE A 57 8.24 -12.99 11.25
N ARG A 58 7.82 -13.53 12.40
CA ARG A 58 6.46 -13.37 12.96
C ARG A 58 6.49 -12.61 14.28
#